data_AF-A0A0S8A529-F1
#
_entry.id   AF-A0A0S8A529-F1
#
_cell.length_a   1.000
_cell.length_b   1.000
_cell.length_c   1.000
_cell.angle_alpha   90.00
_cell.angle_beta   90.00
_cell.angle_gamma   90.00
#
_symmetry.space_group_name_H-M   'P 1'
#
loop_
_entity.id
_entity.type
_entity.pdbx_description
1 polymer ?
#
loop_
_entity_poly.entity_id
_entity_poly.type
_entity_poly.pdbx_seq_one_letter_code
_entity_poly.pdbx_strand_id
1 'polypeptide(L)' 'SADAFSSRASSNGKYVSITVIVNAQSREQLDAIYQALTDHEHVIMAL' A
#
# COMPACT_ATOMS: atom_id res chain seq x y z
N SER A 1 17.37 -8.28 8.99
CA SER A 1 16.10 -7.64 9.31
C SER A 1 15.16 -7.93 8.15
N ALA A 2 14.03 -8.59 8.38
CA ALA A 2 13.07 -8.88 7.32
C ALA A 2 12.10 -7.70 7.25
N ASP A 3 12.13 -6.93 6.16
CA ASP A 3 11.20 -5.82 5.95
C ASP A 3 9.76 -6.36 5.93
N ALA A 4 8.88 -5.76 6.72
CA ALA A 4 7.47 -6.11 6.82
C ALA A 4 6.65 -5.73 5.57
N PHE A 5 7.33 -5.17 4.56
CA PHE A 5 6.76 -4.75 3.28
C PHE A 5 7.83 -4.85 2.20
N SER A 6 7.41 -5.12 0.97
CA SER A 6 8.28 -5.10 -0.20
C SER A 6 8.01 -3.83 -1.00
N SER A 7 9.06 -3.18 -1.48
CA SER A 7 8.92 -2.06 -2.41
C SER A 7 9.76 -2.31 -3.66
N ARG A 8 9.21 -1.95 -4.81
CA ARG A 8 9.86 -2.08 -6.11
C ARG A 8 9.66 -0.80 -6.90
N ALA A 9 10.77 -0.16 -7.26
CA ALA A 9 10.74 0.94 -8.21
C ALA A 9 10.30 0.42 -9.59
N SER A 10 9.44 1.16 -10.27
CA SER A 10 9.08 0.89 -11.66
C SER A 10 10.29 1.10 -12.56
N SER A 11 10.37 0.36 -13.68
CA SER A 11 11.51 0.38 -14.59
C SER A 11 11.87 1.78 -15.13
N ASN A 12 10.93 2.72 -15.12
CA ASN A 12 11.13 4.09 -15.59
C ASN A 12 11.22 5.13 -14.44
N GLY A 13 11.31 4.68 -13.19
CA GLY A 13 11.46 5.54 -12.00
C GLY A 13 10.24 6.41 -11.64
N LYS A 14 9.17 6.37 -12.43
CA LYS A 14 7.98 7.23 -12.26
C LYS A 14 7.06 6.78 -11.12
N TYR A 15 7.09 5.50 -10.75
CA TYR A 15 6.19 4.91 -9.75
C TYR A 15 6.96 3.95 -8.85
N VAL A 16 6.50 3.83 -7.60
CA VAL A 16 6.98 2.82 -6.65
C VAL A 16 5.80 1.92 -6.32
N SER A 17 5.96 0.62 -6.55
CA SER A 17 4.99 -0.40 -6.12
C SER A 17 5.36 -0.85 -4.71
N ILE A 18 4.42 -0.76 -3.78
CA ILE A 18 4.58 -1.25 -2.42
C ILE A 18 3.61 -2.42 -2.21
N THR A 19 4.11 -3.51 -1.66
CA THR A 19 3.34 -4.69 -1.26
C THR A 19 3.47 -4.86 0.25
N VAL A 20 2.35 -4.75 0.95
CA VAL A 20 2.27 -4.93 2.40
C VAL A 20 1.33 -6.08 2.68
N ILE A 21 1.75 -7.03 3.51
CA ILE A 21 0.87 -8.08 4.01
C ILE A 21 0.31 -7.60 5.35
N VAL A 22 -1.01 -7.39 5.41
CA VAL A 22 -1.68 -6.91 6.62
C VAL A 22 -2.58 -8.01 7.19
N ASN A 23 -2.41 -8.32 8.48
CA ASN A 23 -3.35 -9.15 9.22
C ASN A 23 -4.47 -8.26 9.79
N ALA A 24 -5.54 -8.08 9.01
CA ALA A 24 -6.68 -7.29 9.45
C ALA A 24 -7.42 -8.01 10.59
N GLN A 25 -7.67 -7.29 11.68
CA GLN A 25 -8.43 -7.79 12.84
C GLN A 25 -9.94 -7.59 12.65
N SER A 26 -10.33 -6.68 11.74
CA SER A 26 -11.72 -6.44 11.36
C SER A 26 -11.84 -5.93 9.93
N ARG A 27 -13.05 -6.03 9.36
CA ARG A 27 -13.35 -5.48 8.03
C ARG A 27 -13.20 -3.97 7.99
N GLU A 28 -13.71 -3.29 9.02
CA GLU A 28 -13.64 -1.82 9.13
C GLU A 28 -12.19 -1.31 9.16
N GLN A 29 -11.29 -2.05 9.80
CA GLN A 29 -9.87 -1.72 9.79
C GLN A 29 -9.28 -1.81 8.38
N LEU A 30 -9.64 -2.86 7.63
CA LEU A 30 -9.20 -3.02 6.25
C LEU A 30 -9.75 -1.88 5.38
N ASP A 31 -11.03 -1.55 5.51
CA ASP A 31 -11.66 -0.47 4.74
C ASP A 31 -11.06 0.90 5.07
N ALA A 32 -10.73 1.16 6.34
CA ALA A 32 -10.05 2.39 6.75
C ALA A 32 -8.64 2.52 6.15
N ILE A 33 -7.90 1.40 6.03
CA ILE A 33 -6.60 1.37 5.37
C ILE A 33 -6.76 1.67 3.87
N TYR A 34 -7.72 1.03 3.20
CA TYR A 34 -8.01 1.29 1.80
C TYR A 34 -8.40 2.75 1.57
N GLN A 35 -9.29 3.29 2.40
CA GLN A 35 -9.73 4.68 2.29
C GLN A 35 -8.57 5.67 2.50
N ALA A 36 -7.74 5.46 3.53
CA ALA A 36 -6.60 6.32 3.80
C ALA A 36 -5.55 6.29 2.67
N LEU A 37 -5.37 5.13 2.03
CA LEU A 37 -4.49 5.02 0.86
C LEU A 37 -5.10 5.72 -0.35
N THR A 38 -6.41 5.56 -0.60
CA THR A 38 -7.08 6.20 -1.73
C THR A 38 -7.19 7.72 -1.60
N ASP A 39 -7.33 8.25 -0.37
CA ASP A 39 -7.40 9.69 -0.11
C ASP A 39 -6.03 10.39 -0.25
N HIS A 40 -4.93 9.63 -0.24
CA HIS A 40 -3.59 10.19 -0.25
C HIS A 40 -3.14 10.61 -1.66
N GLU A 41 -2.77 11.88 -1.84
CA GLU A 41 -2.47 12.50 -3.14
C GLU A 41 -1.36 11.80 -3.95
N HIS A 42 -0.45 11.10 -3.27
CA HIS A 42 0.65 10.37 -3.88
C HIS A 42 0.32 8.93 -4.28
N VAL A 43 -0.85 8.41 -3.88
CA VAL A 43 -1.30 7.05 -4.19
C VAL A 43 -2.21 7.12 -5.40
N ILE A 44 -1.67 6.68 -6.52
CA ILE A 44 -2.37 6.76 -7.81
C ILE A 44 -3.32 5.56 -7.99
N MET A 45 -3.07 4.46 -7.28
CA MET A 45 -3.89 3.25 -7.34
C MET A 45 -3.69 2.40 -6.07
N ALA A 46 -4.79 1.91 -5.49
CA ALA A 46 -4.81 0.86 -4.46
C ALA A 46 -5.51 -0.39 -5.04
N LEU A 47 -5.03 -1.59 -4.69
CA LEU A 47 -5.46 -2.88 -5.24
C LEU A 47 -6.05 -3.81 -4.17
#